data_AF-A0A448MJ00-F1
#
_entry.id   AF-A0A448MJ00-F1
#
_cell.length_a   1.000
_cell.length_b   1.000
_cell.length_c   1.000
_cell.angle_alpha   90.00
_cell.angle_beta   90.00
_cell.angle_gamma   90.00
#
_symmetry.space_group_name_H-M   'P 1'
#
loop_
_entity.id
_entity.type
_entity.pdbx_description
1 polymer ?
#
loop_
_entity_poly.entity_id
_entity_poly.type
_entity_poly.pdbx_seq_one_letter_code
_entity_poly.pdbx_strand_id
1 'polypeptide(L)'
;MAKQELYRIEFFDNERNAMPYCYFELYMNGHLVTGLPPKADSQGKIWINKQWVESTPSSPKELVVRFWNSEFPKTQHSETEKFIWPEGKTSIKAFYRLFIRLTQERLRMKTMRKKTISGLIIL
;
A
#
# COMPACT_ATOMS: atom_id res chain seq x y z
N MET A 1 -1.71 27.72 23.51
CA MET A 1 -2.19 26.40 23.04
C MET A 1 -1.51 26.11 21.71
N ALA A 2 -0.61 25.12 21.64
CA ALA A 2 0.09 24.79 20.40
C ALA A 2 -0.91 24.16 19.41
N LYS A 3 -1.04 24.75 18.22
CA LYS A 3 -1.82 24.18 17.11
C LYS A 3 -1.17 22.83 16.77
N GLN A 4 -1.85 21.71 17.01
CA GLN A 4 -1.35 20.41 16.56
C GLN A 4 -1.25 20.45 15.04
N GLU A 5 -0.03 20.40 14.51
CA GLU A 5 0.21 20.28 13.08
C GLU A 5 -0.14 18.85 12.67
N LEU A 6 -1.25 18.71 11.94
CA LEU A 6 -1.73 17.44 11.42
C LEU A 6 -1.18 17.21 10.02
N TYR A 7 -0.59 16.04 9.84
CA TYR A 7 -0.19 15.51 8.54
C TYR A 7 -1.27 14.58 8.02
N ARG A 8 -1.26 14.30 6.70
CA ARG A 8 -2.26 13.41 6.11
C ARG A 8 -1.70 12.31 5.21
N ILE A 9 -2.40 11.18 5.20
CA ILE A 9 -2.20 10.12 4.21
C ILE A 9 -3.48 10.02 3.39
N GLU A 10 -3.32 9.98 2.07
CA GLU A 10 -4.40 9.78 1.10
C GLU A 10 -4.26 8.39 0.49
N PHE A 11 -5.31 7.58 0.57
CA PHE A 11 -5.34 6.20 0.10
C PHE A 11 -6.01 6.09 -1.27
N PHE A 12 -5.34 5.40 -2.17
CA PHE A 12 -5.79 5.19 -3.54
C PHE A 12 -5.72 3.70 -3.91
N ASP A 13 -6.64 3.28 -4.75
CA ASP A 13 -6.61 1.95 -5.35
C ASP A 13 -5.55 1.86 -6.47
N ASN A 14 -5.53 0.72 -7.17
CA ASN A 14 -4.67 0.47 -8.31
C ASN A 14 -5.00 1.32 -9.55
N GLU A 15 -6.21 1.86 -9.64
CA GLU A 15 -6.70 2.74 -10.71
C GLU A 15 -6.54 4.22 -10.36
N ARG A 16 -5.95 4.53 -9.18
CA ARG A 16 -5.78 5.87 -8.61
C ARG A 16 -7.10 6.54 -8.23
N ASN A 17 -8.16 5.78 -7.98
CA ASN A 17 -9.35 6.30 -7.34
C ASN A 17 -9.14 6.33 -5.82
N ALA A 18 -9.71 7.33 -5.15
CA ALA A 18 -9.66 7.41 -3.70
C ALA A 18 -10.35 6.19 -3.07
N MET A 19 -9.81 5.68 -1.97
CA MET A 19 -10.39 4.56 -1.23
C MET A 19 -11.16 5.06 -0.01
N PRO A 20 -12.45 5.40 -0.13
CA PRO A 20 -13.23 5.90 0.98
C PRO A 20 -13.37 4.84 2.08
N TYR A 21 -13.34 5.28 3.34
CA TYR A 21 -13.58 4.44 4.51
C TYR A 21 -12.71 3.17 4.61
N CYS A 22 -11.54 3.16 3.96
CA CYS A 22 -10.62 2.03 4.06
C CYS A 22 -10.06 1.92 5.48
N TYR A 23 -9.90 0.70 5.96
CA TYR A 23 -9.17 0.42 7.18
C TYR A 23 -7.68 0.64 6.95
N PHE A 24 -6.95 1.03 7.99
CA PHE A 24 -5.49 1.12 7.91
C PHE A 24 -4.79 0.74 9.21
N GLU A 25 -3.52 0.39 9.08
CA GLU A 25 -2.54 0.16 10.12
C GLU A 25 -1.27 0.95 9.76
N LEU A 26 -0.74 1.73 10.70
CA LEU A 26 0.56 2.40 10.56
C LEU A 26 1.57 1.69 11.44
N TYR A 27 2.67 1.26 10.83
CA TYR A 27 3.81 0.68 11.53
C TYR A 27 4.98 1.65 11.51
N MET A 28 5.66 1.79 12.64
CA MET A 28 6.87 2.59 12.81
C MET A 28 7.97 1.69 13.35
N ASN A 29 9.08 1.60 12.63
CA ASN A 29 10.21 0.73 12.94
C ASN A 29 9.77 -0.73 13.19
N GLY A 30 8.77 -1.21 12.44
CA GLY A 30 8.20 -2.56 12.56
C GLY A 30 7.14 -2.73 13.65
N HIS A 31 6.89 -1.71 14.48
CA HIS A 31 5.89 -1.78 15.54
C HIS A 31 4.59 -1.08 15.12
N LEU A 32 3.45 -1.71 15.38
CA LEU A 32 2.15 -1.10 15.11
C LEU A 32 1.96 0.13 16.01
N VAL A 33 1.82 1.30 15.39
CA VAL A 33 1.52 2.57 16.05
C VAL A 33 0.05 2.86 15.81
N THR A 34 -0.84 2.22 16.57
CA THR A 34 -2.27 2.49 16.44
C THR A 34 -2.94 2.87 17.74
N GLY A 35 -3.55 4.05 17.70
CA GLY A 35 -4.62 4.53 18.56
C GLY A 35 -5.58 5.44 17.76
N LEU A 36 -6.19 4.92 16.68
CA LEU A 36 -7.40 5.40 15.96
C LEU A 36 -7.41 6.85 15.38
N PRO A 37 -8.24 7.18 14.36
CA PRO A 37 -9.34 6.40 13.78
C PRO A 37 -8.85 5.14 13.04
N PRO A 38 -9.62 4.04 13.04
CA PRO A 38 -9.25 2.79 12.36
C PRO A 38 -9.49 2.85 10.85
N LYS A 39 -10.10 3.95 10.38
CA LYS A 39 -10.63 4.11 9.05
C LYS A 39 -10.34 5.51 8.52
N ALA A 40 -10.13 5.58 7.22
CA ALA A 40 -10.12 6.81 6.46
C ALA A 40 -11.51 7.46 6.41
N ASP A 41 -11.55 8.75 6.07
CA ASP A 41 -12.79 9.48 5.82
C ASP A 41 -13.43 9.10 4.46
N SER A 42 -14.50 9.80 4.11
CA SER A 42 -15.22 9.64 2.84
C SER A 42 -14.39 9.98 1.59
N GLN A 43 -13.22 10.59 1.76
CA GLN A 43 -12.29 10.92 0.68
C GLN A 43 -11.05 10.03 0.70
N GLY A 44 -11.02 9.00 1.54
CA GLY A 44 -9.85 8.12 1.69
C GLY A 44 -8.67 8.81 2.37
N LYS A 45 -8.93 9.75 3.29
CA LYS A 45 -7.89 10.49 4.01
C LYS A 45 -7.87 10.15 5.49
N ILE A 46 -6.68 10.21 6.08
CA ILE A 46 -6.47 10.20 7.53
C ILE A 46 -5.59 11.36 7.96
N TRP A 47 -5.82 11.85 9.16
CA TRP A 47 -5.03 12.91 9.78
C TRP A 47 -4.24 12.33 10.96
N ILE A 48 -2.94 12.64 11.00
CA ILE A 48 -1.99 12.04 11.93
C ILE A 48 -1.14 13.15 12.55
N ASN A 49 -0.75 12.99 13.81
CA ASN A 49 0.17 13.92 14.46
C ASN A 49 1.54 13.88 13.78
N LYS A 50 2.05 15.04 13.38
CA LYS A 50 3.41 15.22 12.81
C LYS A 50 4.49 14.49 13.61
N GLN A 51 4.42 14.58 14.94
CA GLN A 51 5.37 13.96 15.85
C GLN A 51 5.44 12.42 15.75
N TRP A 52 4.43 11.76 15.18
CA TRP A 52 4.44 10.31 15.02
C TRP A 52 5.26 9.87 13.81
N VAL A 53 5.32 10.69 12.76
CA VAL A 53 5.87 10.29 11.46
C VAL A 53 7.18 10.98 11.13
N GLU A 54 7.46 12.16 11.71
CA GLU A 54 8.71 12.85 11.47
C GLU A 54 9.90 12.18 12.14
N SER A 55 10.93 11.95 11.34
CA SER A 55 12.24 11.51 11.80
C SER A 55 13.04 12.69 12.31
N THR A 56 13.83 12.46 13.35
CA THR A 56 14.95 13.35 13.72
C THR A 56 16.27 12.68 13.34
N PRO A 57 17.38 13.42 13.19
CA PRO A 57 18.69 12.81 12.92
C PRO A 57 19.10 11.77 13.97
N SER A 58 18.62 11.91 15.21
CA SER A 58 18.86 10.98 16.32
C SER A 58 17.84 9.84 16.41
N SER A 59 16.70 9.92 15.73
CA SER A 59 15.62 8.93 15.79
C SER A 59 14.94 8.81 14.43
N PRO A 60 15.54 8.05 13.50
CA PRO A 60 14.92 7.74 12.22
C PRO A 60 13.68 6.87 12.44
N LYS A 61 12.62 7.19 11.70
CA LYS A 61 11.35 6.46 11.70
C LYS A 61 11.11 5.90 10.32
N GLU A 62 11.27 4.59 10.22
CA GLU A 62 10.86 3.82 9.05
C GLU A 62 9.37 3.48 9.19
N LEU A 63 8.59 3.91 8.22
CA LEU A 63 7.14 3.79 8.21
C LEU A 63 6.70 2.74 7.20
N VAL A 64 5.67 1.97 7.57
CA VAL A 64 4.92 1.10 6.66
C VAL A 64 3.44 1.34 6.91
N VAL A 65 2.68 1.51 5.84
CA VAL A 65 1.24 1.66 5.92
C VAL A 65 0.59 0.45 5.29
N ARG A 66 -0.29 -0.22 6.04
CA ARG A 66 -1.15 -1.27 5.51
C ARG A 66 -2.58 -0.75 5.43
N PHE A 67 -3.28 -0.91 4.32
CA PHE A 67 -4.65 -0.41 4.17
C PHE A 67 -5.50 -1.30 3.25
N TRP A 68 -6.78 -1.43 3.57
CA TRP A 68 -7.70 -2.36 2.89
C TRP A 68 -9.16 -1.95 3.04
N ASN A 69 -10.03 -2.46 2.18
CA ASN A 69 -11.49 -2.37 2.32
C ASN A 69 -12.14 -3.68 1.82
N SER A 70 -13.46 -3.70 1.61
CA SER A 70 -14.17 -4.89 1.11
C SER A 70 -13.81 -5.26 -0.33
N GLU A 71 -13.48 -4.28 -1.17
CA GLU A 71 -13.11 -4.48 -2.58
C GLU A 71 -11.64 -4.85 -2.75
N PHE A 72 -10.79 -4.32 -1.86
CA PHE A 72 -9.35 -4.54 -1.80
C PHE A 72 -9.00 -5.18 -0.44
N PRO A 73 -9.16 -6.51 -0.30
CA PRO A 73 -9.04 -7.19 0.98
C PRO A 73 -7.61 -7.18 1.53
N LYS A 74 -7.47 -7.31 2.85
CA LYS A 74 -6.18 -7.32 3.55
C LYS A 74 -5.31 -8.48 3.08
N THR A 75 -4.26 -8.17 2.34
CA THR A 75 -3.27 -9.11 1.80
C THR A 75 -1.87 -8.49 1.92
N GLN A 76 -0.83 -9.22 1.50
CA GLN A 76 0.53 -8.65 1.37
C GLN A 76 0.59 -7.42 0.45
N HIS A 77 -0.41 -7.23 -0.43
CA HIS A 77 -0.51 -6.11 -1.37
C HIS A 77 -1.14 -4.86 -0.78
N SER A 78 -1.68 -4.99 0.43
CA SER A 78 -2.22 -3.90 1.22
C SER A 78 -1.13 -3.05 1.86
N GLU A 79 0.14 -3.49 1.83
CA GLU A 79 1.29 -2.81 2.45
C GLU A 79 2.05 -1.94 1.46
N THR A 80 2.42 -0.75 1.90
CA THR A 80 3.42 0.08 1.21
C THR A 80 4.82 -0.49 1.39
N GLU A 81 5.73 -0.12 0.49
CA GLU A 81 7.16 -0.25 0.77
C GLU A 81 7.52 0.59 2.02
N LYS A 82 8.61 0.21 2.69
CA LYS A 82 9.18 0.98 3.81
C LYS A 82 9.61 2.36 3.31
N PHE A 83 9.23 3.40 4.05
CA PHE A 83 9.60 4.77 3.69
C PHE A 83 9.87 5.63 4.91
N ILE A 84 10.60 6.73 4.72
CA ILE A 84 10.71 7.80 5.70
C ILE A 84 9.76 8.90 5.25
N TRP A 85 9.05 9.50 6.21
CA TRP A 85 8.17 10.63 5.89
C TRP A 85 8.96 11.73 5.15
N PRO A 86 8.55 12.15 3.94
CA PRO A 86 9.34 13.08 3.15
C PRO A 86 9.46 14.45 3.85
N GLU A 87 10.68 14.98 3.90
CA GLU A 87 10.97 16.27 4.54
C GLU A 87 10.15 17.41 3.92
N GLY A 88 9.58 18.27 4.76
CA GLY A 88 8.76 19.40 4.34
C GLY A 88 7.41 19.04 3.71
N LYS A 89 7.02 17.75 3.67
CA LYS A 89 5.69 17.34 3.20
C LYS A 89 4.74 17.20 4.37
N THR A 90 3.55 17.78 4.23
CA THR A 90 2.44 17.59 5.18
C THR A 90 1.48 16.48 4.74
N SER A 91 1.68 15.91 3.54
CA SER A 91 0.82 14.90 2.97
C SER A 91 1.57 13.89 2.11
N ILE A 92 1.15 12.63 2.15
CA ILE A 92 1.60 11.58 1.23
C ILE A 92 0.42 10.84 0.57
N LYS A 93 0.70 10.14 -0.52
CA LYS A 93 -0.26 9.29 -1.22
C LYS A 93 0.20 7.84 -1.13
N ALA A 94 -0.68 6.95 -0.68
CA ALA A 94 -0.47 5.51 -0.64
C ALA A 94 -1.34 4.84 -1.71
N PHE A 95 -0.74 3.98 -2.52
CA PHE A 95 -1.41 3.32 -3.64
C PHE A 95 -1.47 1.81 -3.42
N TYR A 96 -2.65 1.23 -3.61
CA TYR A 96 -2.84 -0.20 -3.48
C TYR A 96 -2.13 -0.88 -4.65
N ARG A 97 -1.05 -1.62 -4.38
CA ARG A 97 -0.31 -2.31 -5.44
C ARG A 97 -0.91 -3.68 -5.69
N LEU A 98 -1.74 -3.80 -6.72
CA LEU A 98 -2.06 -5.13 -7.25
C LEU A 98 -0.78 -5.74 -7.82
N PHE A 99 -0.20 -6.76 -7.16
CA PHE A 99 0.72 -7.66 -7.84
C PHE A 99 -0.14 -8.50 -8.77
N ILE A 100 -0.33 -7.99 -9.97
CA ILE A 100 -0.98 -8.75 -11.03
C ILE A 100 -0.22 -10.07 -11.13
N ARG A 101 -0.84 -11.15 -10.66
CA ARG A 101 -0.43 -12.54 -10.81
C ARG A 101 -0.61 -12.97 -12.29
N LEU A 102 -0.13 -12.16 -13.27
CA LEU A 102 -0.18 -12.46 -14.71
C LEU A 102 1.20 -12.83 -15.30
N THR A 103 2.26 -12.96 -14.50
CA THR A 103 3.58 -13.32 -15.03
C THR A 103 3.88 -14.82 -15.06
N GLN A 104 3.08 -15.71 -14.45
CA GLN A 104 3.38 -17.16 -14.43
C GLN A 104 2.32 -18.05 -15.11
N GLU A 105 1.00 -17.81 -14.94
CA GLU A 105 0.00 -18.72 -15.52
C GLU A 105 -0.30 -18.48 -17.01
N ARG A 106 -0.27 -17.23 -17.50
CA ARG A 106 -0.47 -16.95 -18.93
C ARG A 106 0.72 -17.35 -19.81
N LEU A 107 1.93 -17.38 -19.26
CA LEU A 107 3.11 -17.90 -19.96
C LEU A 107 3.15 -19.44 -19.94
N ARG A 108 2.71 -20.09 -18.86
CA ARG A 108 2.58 -21.57 -18.84
C ARG A 108 1.54 -22.12 -19.82
N MET A 109 0.39 -21.45 -20.01
CA MET A 109 -0.62 -21.92 -20.96
C MET A 109 -0.27 -21.66 -22.44
N LYS A 110 0.52 -20.64 -22.76
CA LYS A 110 1.01 -20.42 -24.13
C LYS A 110 2.16 -21.37 -24.53
N THR A 111 2.97 -21.81 -23.57
CA THR A 111 4.07 -22.75 -23.83
C THR A 111 3.59 -24.20 -23.96
N MET A 112 2.46 -24.57 -23.33
CA MET A 112 1.89 -25.92 -23.48
C MET A 112 1.15 -26.13 -24.81
N ARG A 113 0.57 -25.10 -25.43
CA ARG A 113 -0.10 -25.24 -26.75
C ARG A 113 0.85 -25.28 -27.96
N LYS A 114 2.11 -24.86 -27.81
CA LYS A 114 3.10 -24.93 -28.90
C LYS A 114 3.88 -26.25 -28.95
N LYS A 115 3.90 -27.05 -27.89
CA LYS A 115 4.62 -28.34 -27.87
C LYS A 115 3.82 -29.54 -28.40
N THR A 116 2.50 -29.42 -28.55
CA THR A 116 1.67 -30.55 -29.01
C THR A 116 1.51 -30.62 -30.54
N ILE A 117 1.90 -29.60 -31.30
CA ILE A 117 1.67 -29.57 -32.76
C ILE A 117 2.94 -29.84 -33.59
N SER A 118 4.14 -29.77 -33.01
CA SER A 118 5.40 -29.94 -33.76
C SER A 118 6.08 -31.31 -33.55
N GLY A 119 5.33 -32.33 -33.13
CA GLY A 119 5.88 -33.65 -32.79
C GLY A 119 5.12 -34.84 -33.41
N LEU A 120 4.40 -34.65 -34.51
CA LEU A 120 3.75 -35.74 -35.24
C LEU A 120 4.15 -35.71 -36.73
N ILE A 121 5.45 -35.85 -36.99
CA ILE A 121 5.98 -36.39 -38.26
C ILE A 121 6.98 -37.47 -37.85
N ILE A 122 6.49 -38.67 -37.55
CA ILE A 122 7.21 -39.94 -37.79
C ILE A 122 6.14 -40.99 -38.07
N LEU A 123 5.85 -41.24 -39.35
CA LEU A 123 5.67 -42.55 -39.99
C LEU A 123 5.47 -42.33 -41.48
#